data_AF-A0A8C1MAS9-F1
#
_entry.id   AF-A0A8C1MAS9-F1
#
_cell.length_a   1.000
_cell.length_b   1.000
_cell.length_c   1.000
_cell.angle_alpha   90.00
_cell.angle_beta   90.00
_cell.angle_gamma   90.00
#
_symmetry.space_group_name_H-M   'P 1'
#
loop_
_entity.id
_entity.type
_entity.pdbx_description
1 polymer ?
#
loop_
_entity_poly.entity_id
_entity_poly.type
_entity_poly.pdbx_seq_one_letter_code
_entity_poly.pdbx_strand_id
1 'polypeptide(L)'
;MFLSYCGLDFTTINCLFSVQMYLVIFPEGTRYNPELQKIINDSQDFAAKEGLAVLKHVLTPRMKASHVAIETMKEHLDAVYDITVAYEGTLTADGQRHPAPTMPEFLCQECPRVHIHFSRLNMREIPAEPVFFRRWLHERFEIKDKLLTTFYDPEDPEKKGRFPGESQTSNLSLTKTLPSLLILGGLTLPMLFTESGRKLYLNTWLYGTLIGWVWVSVSP
;
A
#
# COMPACT_ATOMS: atom_id res chain seq x y z
N MET A 1 2.82 -10.74 2.92
CA MET A 1 2.60 -11.09 4.34
C MET A 1 2.98 -9.88 5.18
N PHE A 2 2.02 -9.01 5.47
CA PHE A 2 2.15 -8.01 6.53
C PHE A 2 0.89 -8.13 7.37
N LEU A 3 1.00 -8.94 8.42
CA LEU A 3 0.06 -9.05 9.52
C LEU A 3 0.84 -8.59 10.74
N SER A 4 0.45 -7.45 11.30
CA SER A 4 0.74 -7.13 12.69
C SER A 4 -0.23 -6.06 13.17
N TYR A 5 -1.25 -6.56 13.87
CA TYR A 5 -1.88 -5.99 15.06
C TYR A 5 -1.93 -4.46 15.14
N CYS A 6 -3.03 -3.90 14.64
CA CYS A 6 -3.60 -2.69 15.22
C CYS A 6 -5.09 -2.97 15.41
N GLY A 7 -5.53 -3.09 16.67
CA GLY A 7 -6.93 -3.23 17.01
C GLY A 7 -7.69 -1.98 16.56
N LEU A 8 -8.50 -2.13 15.53
CA LEU A 8 -9.44 -1.13 15.04
C LEU A 8 -10.71 -1.90 14.71
N ASP A 9 -11.84 -1.51 15.29
CA ASP A 9 -13.14 -2.12 15.05
C ASP A 9 -13.46 -2.11 13.55
N PHE A 10 -13.56 -3.30 12.95
CA PHE A 10 -13.91 -3.49 11.55
C PHE A 10 -15.34 -4.02 11.43
N THR A 11 -16.15 -3.29 10.67
CA THR A 11 -17.56 -3.58 10.39
C THR A 11 -17.75 -4.93 9.71
N THR A 12 -18.83 -5.60 10.08
CA THR A 12 -19.13 -7.02 9.89
C THR A 12 -19.56 -7.37 8.47
N ILE A 13 -18.76 -8.17 7.75
CA ILE A 13 -19.23 -8.86 6.53
C ILE A 13 -20.06 -10.06 6.99
N ASN A 14 -21.40 -9.95 6.94
CA ASN A 14 -22.29 -11.08 7.16
C ASN A 14 -22.33 -11.99 5.92
N CYS A 15 -21.31 -12.83 5.77
CA CYS A 15 -21.35 -13.99 4.89
C CYS A 15 -21.51 -15.25 5.75
N LEU A 16 -22.16 -16.30 5.23
CA LEU A 16 -22.50 -17.56 5.93
C LEU A 16 -21.32 -18.30 6.59
N PHE A 17 -20.08 -17.84 6.37
CA PHE A 17 -18.90 -18.15 7.17
C PHE A 17 -18.29 -16.82 7.64
N SER A 18 -18.24 -16.60 8.96
CA SER A 18 -17.77 -15.37 9.61
C SER A 18 -16.25 -15.16 9.47
N VAL A 19 -15.77 -14.91 8.26
CA VAL A 19 -14.36 -14.57 7.99
C VAL A 19 -14.29 -13.14 7.46
N GLN A 20 -13.64 -12.27 8.22
CA GLN A 20 -13.37 -10.88 7.86
C GLN A 20 -12.44 -10.85 6.63
N MET A 21 -12.96 -10.45 5.47
CA MET A 21 -12.17 -10.33 4.24
C MET A 21 -11.68 -8.90 4.04
N TYR A 22 -10.40 -8.75 3.71
CA TYR A 22 -9.79 -7.48 3.34
C TYR A 22 -9.27 -7.58 1.91
N LEU A 23 -9.75 -6.71 1.02
CA LEU A 23 -9.20 -6.54 -0.32
C LEU A 23 -8.47 -5.20 -0.41
N VAL A 24 -7.20 -5.25 -0.79
CA VAL A 24 -6.38 -4.05 -1.04
C VAL A 24 -6.13 -3.95 -2.54
N ILE A 25 -6.52 -2.82 -3.13
CA ILE A 25 -6.34 -2.53 -4.55
C ILE A 25 -5.43 -1.32 -4.69
N PHE A 26 -4.49 -1.37 -5.63
CA PHE A 26 -3.63 -0.25 -6.01
C PHE A 26 -4.00 0.20 -7.42
N PRO A 27 -4.88 1.20 -7.59
CA PRO A 27 -5.33 1.63 -8.91
C PRO A 27 -4.20 2.18 -9.80
N GLU A 28 -3.12 2.69 -9.23
CA GLU A 28 -1.92 3.14 -9.97
C GLU A 28 -1.19 1.99 -10.68
N GLY A 29 -1.36 0.75 -10.19
CA GLY A 29 -0.67 -0.44 -10.69
C GLY A 29 0.79 -0.56 -10.25
N THR A 30 1.49 0.56 -10.04
CA THR A 30 2.87 0.61 -9.53
C THR A 30 3.03 1.74 -8.52
N ARG A 31 4.05 1.65 -7.66
CA ARG A 31 4.38 2.76 -6.75
C ARG A 31 4.94 3.93 -7.55
N TYR A 32 4.55 5.16 -7.20
CA TYR A 32 5.18 6.37 -7.72
C TYR A 32 6.67 6.38 -7.38
N ASN A 33 7.52 6.47 -8.41
CA ASN A 33 8.97 6.64 -8.25
C ASN A 33 9.43 7.88 -9.06
N PRO A 34 9.95 8.92 -8.40
CA PRO A 34 10.43 10.13 -9.05
C PRO A 34 11.63 9.89 -10.00
N GLU A 35 12.39 8.82 -9.80
CA GLU A 35 13.51 8.44 -10.68
C GLU A 35 13.03 7.88 -12.03
N LEU A 36 11.80 7.34 -12.08
CA LEU A 36 11.22 6.74 -13.27
C LEU A 36 10.39 7.77 -14.05
N GLN A 37 11.03 8.86 -14.48
CA GLN A 37 10.38 9.96 -15.21
C GLN A 37 9.58 9.51 -16.42
N LYS A 38 10.03 8.46 -17.13
CA LYS A 38 9.30 7.90 -18.28
C LYS A 38 7.88 7.46 -17.90
N ILE A 39 7.71 6.76 -16.78
CA ILE A 39 6.39 6.27 -16.34
C ILE A 39 5.50 7.43 -15.94
N ILE A 40 6.08 8.45 -15.30
CA ILE A 40 5.37 9.67 -14.91
C ILE A 40 4.89 10.42 -16.15
N ASN A 41 5.77 10.65 -17.12
CA ASN A 41 5.43 11.34 -18.37
C ASN A 41 4.36 10.56 -19.15
N ASP A 42 4.50 9.24 -19.29
CA ASP A 42 3.49 8.39 -19.96
C ASP A 42 2.12 8.50 -19.25
N SER A 43 2.11 8.57 -17.92
CA SER A 43 0.89 8.74 -17.12
C SER A 43 0.25 10.12 -17.30
N GLN A 44 1.08 11.17 -17.38
CA GLN A 44 0.64 12.56 -17.59
C GLN A 44 0.11 12.76 -19.02
N ASP A 45 0.78 12.19 -20.01
CA ASP A 45 0.34 12.18 -21.40
C ASP A 45 -1.00 11.45 -21.54
N PHE A 46 -1.19 10.34 -20.82
CA PHE A 46 -2.47 9.65 -20.79
C PHE A 46 -3.58 10.51 -20.18
N ALA A 47 -3.31 11.20 -19.05
CA ALA A 47 -4.27 12.11 -18.44
C ALA A 47 -4.65 13.26 -19.40
N ALA A 48 -3.65 13.87 -20.05
CA ALA A 48 -3.86 14.97 -21.00
C ALA A 48 -4.66 14.53 -22.24
N LYS A 49 -4.37 13.34 -22.80
CA LYS A 49 -5.12 12.78 -23.95
C LYS A 49 -6.58 12.52 -23.63
N GLU A 50 -6.86 12.11 -22.40
CA GLU A 50 -8.21 11.78 -21.93
C GLU A 50 -8.95 12.99 -21.34
N GLY A 51 -8.34 14.18 -21.36
CA GLY A 51 -8.94 15.42 -20.85
C GLY A 51 -9.07 15.46 -19.32
N LEU A 52 -8.24 14.69 -18.61
CA LEU A 52 -8.20 14.62 -17.16
C LEU A 52 -7.12 15.56 -16.60
N ALA A 53 -7.23 15.94 -15.33
CA ALA A 53 -6.23 16.79 -14.70
C ALA A 53 -4.87 16.07 -14.61
N VAL A 54 -3.79 16.78 -14.93
CA VAL A 54 -2.44 16.22 -14.89
C VAL A 54 -1.95 16.20 -13.44
N LEU A 55 -1.70 15.00 -12.92
CA LEU A 55 -1.25 14.74 -11.54
C LEU A 55 0.29 14.81 -11.45
N LYS A 56 0.82 15.26 -10.31
CA LYS A 56 2.27 15.50 -10.12
C LYS A 56 2.93 14.54 -9.13
N HIS A 57 2.23 14.13 -8.08
CA HIS A 57 2.76 13.33 -6.98
C HIS A 57 2.20 11.90 -6.93
N VAL A 58 1.23 11.59 -7.80
CA VAL A 58 0.58 10.29 -7.96
C VAL A 58 0.44 9.96 -9.45
N LEU A 59 0.34 8.66 -9.76
CA LEU A 59 0.07 8.20 -11.12
C LEU A 59 -1.45 8.20 -11.41
N THR A 60 -1.79 8.30 -12.69
CA THR A 60 -3.18 8.29 -13.16
C THR A 60 -3.79 6.91 -12.90
N PRO A 61 -4.92 6.81 -12.19
CA PRO A 61 -5.47 5.53 -11.78
C PRO A 61 -6.09 4.74 -12.95
N ARG A 62 -5.89 3.41 -12.93
CA ARG A 62 -6.55 2.47 -13.84
C ARG A 62 -7.87 2.00 -13.22
N MET A 63 -8.98 2.30 -13.88
CA MET A 63 -10.33 2.05 -13.34
C MET A 63 -10.76 0.56 -13.36
N LYS A 64 -10.30 -0.23 -14.33
CA LYS A 64 -10.94 -1.53 -14.67
C LYS A 64 -11.01 -2.50 -13.49
N ALA A 65 -9.87 -2.79 -12.86
CA ALA A 65 -9.80 -3.73 -11.75
C ALA A 65 -10.58 -3.24 -10.53
N SER A 66 -10.44 -1.94 -10.20
CA SER A 66 -11.14 -1.32 -9.07
C SER A 66 -12.66 -1.33 -9.25
N HIS A 67 -13.14 -1.01 -10.46
CA HIS A 67 -14.56 -1.01 -10.80
C HIS A 67 -15.17 -2.41 -10.67
N VAL A 68 -14.55 -3.41 -11.30
CA VAL A 68 -15.00 -4.81 -11.23
C VAL A 68 -15.02 -5.33 -9.79
N ALA A 69 -13.98 -5.04 -9.01
CA ALA A 69 -13.90 -5.50 -7.62
C ALA A 69 -15.00 -4.88 -6.74
N ILE A 70 -15.23 -3.57 -6.87
CA ILE A 70 -16.27 -2.86 -6.11
C ILE A 70 -17.66 -3.32 -6.56
N GLU A 71 -17.89 -3.46 -7.87
CA GLU A 71 -19.18 -3.90 -8.41
C GLU A 71 -19.54 -5.32 -7.95
N THR A 72 -18.58 -6.24 -7.95
CA THR A 72 -18.79 -7.63 -7.52
C THR A 72 -19.08 -7.74 -6.03
N MET A 73 -18.44 -6.90 -5.20
CA MET A 73 -18.55 -6.98 -3.75
C MET A 73 -19.49 -5.95 -3.13
N LYS A 74 -20.20 -5.15 -3.93
CA LYS A 74 -21.01 -4.03 -3.44
C LYS A 74 -22.06 -4.40 -2.39
N GLU A 75 -22.58 -5.63 -2.44
CA GLU A 75 -23.59 -6.13 -1.51
C GLU A 75 -22.99 -6.60 -0.17
N HIS A 76 -21.67 -6.80 -0.14
CA HIS A 76 -20.93 -7.34 1.02
C HIS A 76 -19.97 -6.32 1.63
N LEU A 77 -19.85 -5.12 1.04
CA LEU A 77 -18.99 -4.05 1.52
C LEU A 77 -19.82 -2.96 2.21
N ASP A 78 -19.42 -2.58 3.42
CA ASP A 78 -20.04 -1.44 4.11
C ASP A 78 -19.43 -0.10 3.66
N ALA A 79 -18.12 -0.08 3.47
CA ALA A 79 -17.35 1.13 3.12
C ALA A 79 -16.03 0.78 2.44
N VAL A 80 -15.52 1.72 1.64
CA VAL A 80 -14.18 1.66 1.05
C VAL A 80 -13.28 2.62 1.81
N TYR A 81 -12.11 2.13 2.24
CA TYR A 81 -11.12 2.97 2.90
C TYR A 81 -10.10 3.45 1.89
N ASP A 82 -10.06 4.75 1.69
CA ASP A 82 -9.07 5.44 0.89
C ASP A 82 -7.87 5.81 1.77
N ILE A 83 -6.73 5.17 1.52
CA ILE A 83 -5.52 5.30 2.33
C ILE A 83 -4.45 6.01 1.51
N THR A 84 -3.89 7.09 2.06
CA THR A 84 -2.76 7.80 1.48
C THR A 84 -1.59 7.77 2.45
N VAL A 85 -0.44 7.30 1.98
CA VAL A 85 0.78 7.17 2.80
C VAL A 85 1.82 8.15 2.29
N ALA A 86 2.34 8.98 3.20
CA ALA A 86 3.47 9.86 2.94
C ALA A 86 4.61 9.55 3.91
N TYR A 87 5.83 9.67 3.40
CA TYR A 87 7.06 9.41 4.13
C TYR A 87 7.74 10.74 4.42
N GLU A 88 8.12 10.97 5.68
CA GLU A 88 8.94 12.13 6.07
C GLU A 88 10.40 11.89 5.65
N GLY A 89 11.14 12.97 5.40
CA GLY A 89 12.57 12.90 5.05
C GLY A 89 12.86 12.54 3.60
N THR A 90 11.83 12.33 2.77
CA THR A 90 12.00 12.05 1.33
C THR A 90 12.15 13.31 0.49
N LEU A 91 12.51 14.47 1.05
CA LEU A 91 12.76 15.69 0.26
C LEU A 91 14.26 15.96 0.24
N THR A 92 14.84 16.03 -0.95
CA THR A 92 16.21 16.50 -1.17
C THR A 92 16.29 18.00 -0.85
N ALA A 93 17.50 18.52 -0.58
CA ALA A 93 17.75 19.95 -0.36
C ALA A 93 17.22 20.82 -1.52
N ASP A 94 17.13 20.27 -2.72
CA ASP A 94 16.61 20.91 -3.94
C ASP A 94 15.08 20.86 -4.06
N GLY A 95 14.36 20.36 -3.04
CA GLY A 95 12.90 20.26 -3.02
C GLY A 95 12.32 19.09 -3.83
N GLN A 96 13.16 18.20 -4.36
CA GLN A 96 12.70 17.02 -5.08
C GLN A 96 12.38 15.85 -4.15
N ARG A 97 11.36 15.06 -4.50
CA ARG A 97 10.98 13.88 -3.75
C ARG A 97 11.93 12.72 -4.07
N HIS A 98 12.41 12.00 -3.07
CA HIS A 98 13.09 10.72 -3.19
C HIS A 98 12.08 9.56 -3.32
N PRO A 99 12.49 8.40 -3.86
CA PRO A 99 11.66 7.21 -3.85
C PRO A 99 11.24 6.82 -2.43
N ALA A 100 10.10 6.14 -2.32
CA ALA A 100 9.64 5.61 -1.04
C ALA A 100 10.67 4.60 -0.50
N PRO A 101 10.96 4.63 0.82
CA PRO A 101 12.00 3.79 1.40
C PRO A 101 11.67 2.31 1.22
N THR A 102 12.71 1.51 0.98
CA THR A 102 12.59 0.05 0.98
C THR A 102 12.35 -0.46 2.41
N MET A 103 11.89 -1.71 2.55
CA MET A 103 11.69 -2.28 3.89
C MET A 103 12.96 -2.29 4.77
N PRO A 104 14.15 -2.61 4.23
CA PRO A 104 15.39 -2.45 4.97
C PRO A 104 15.65 -1.00 5.41
N GLU A 105 15.51 -0.02 4.52
CA GLU A 105 15.74 1.41 4.82
C GLU A 105 14.77 1.91 5.90
N PHE A 106 13.50 1.50 5.82
CA PHE A 106 12.51 1.80 6.84
C PHE A 106 12.88 1.22 8.21
N LEU A 107 13.34 -0.04 8.25
CA LEU A 107 13.77 -0.69 9.50
C LEU A 107 15.09 -0.13 10.04
N CYS A 108 15.97 0.36 9.16
CA CYS A 108 17.21 1.03 9.49
C CYS A 108 17.03 2.50 9.89
N GLN A 109 15.79 2.96 10.07
CA GLN A 109 15.45 4.30 10.56
C GLN A 109 15.81 5.44 9.58
N GLU A 110 15.96 5.14 8.28
CA GLU A 110 16.20 6.18 7.27
C GLU A 110 14.96 7.07 7.02
N CYS A 111 13.78 6.61 7.44
CA CYS A 111 12.55 7.39 7.46
C CYS A 111 12.08 7.57 8.91
N PRO A 112 12.14 8.80 9.48
CA PRO A 112 11.84 9.02 10.90
C PRO A 112 10.35 8.85 11.21
N ARG A 113 9.45 9.23 10.30
CA ARG A 113 7.99 9.14 10.49
C ARG A 113 7.26 8.82 9.20
N VAL A 114 6.22 8.01 9.33
CA VAL A 114 5.27 7.70 8.26
C VAL A 114 3.93 8.29 8.62
N HIS A 115 3.36 9.06 7.70
CA HIS A 115 2.07 9.69 7.85
C HIS A 115 1.07 8.89 7.03
N ILE A 116 -0.03 8.49 7.65
CA ILE A 116 -1.10 7.75 6.99
C ILE A 116 -2.39 8.53 7.15
N HIS A 117 -2.96 8.97 6.03
CA HIS A 117 -4.26 9.61 5.97
C HIS A 117 -5.32 8.59 5.56
N PHE A 118 -6.37 8.49 6.37
CA PHE A 118 -7.51 7.61 6.13
C PHE A 118 -8.74 8.43 5.79
N SER A 119 -9.40 8.08 4.69
CA SER A 119 -10.71 8.63 4.31
C SER A 119 -11.68 7.48 4.10
N ARG A 120 -12.72 7.41 4.94
CA ARG A 120 -13.78 6.40 4.80
C ARG A 120 -14.79 6.90 3.77
N LEU A 121 -15.03 6.11 2.73
CA LEU A 121 -16.00 6.37 1.67
C LEU A 121 -17.17 5.40 1.82
N ASN A 122 -18.38 5.93 1.94
CA ASN A 122 -19.56 5.07 1.98
C ASN A 122 -19.85 4.52 0.58
N MET A 123 -20.36 3.30 0.49
CA MET A 123 -20.71 2.68 -0.79
C MET A 123 -21.72 3.50 -1.61
N ARG A 124 -22.55 4.32 -0.94
CA ARG A 124 -23.54 5.21 -1.59
C ARG A 124 -22.89 6.36 -2.37
N GLU A 125 -21.66 6.74 -2.02
CA GLU A 125 -20.92 7.82 -2.67
C GLU A 125 -20.19 7.33 -3.94
N ILE A 126 -20.12 6.01 -4.15
CA ILE A 126 -19.40 5.41 -5.26
C ILE A 126 -20.38 5.17 -6.42
N PRO A 127 -20.18 5.82 -7.57
CA PRO A 127 -21.06 5.62 -8.72
C PRO A 127 -20.88 4.22 -9.31
N ALA A 128 -21.98 3.55 -9.61
CA ALA A 128 -21.96 2.20 -10.19
C ALA A 128 -21.60 2.20 -11.69
N GLU A 129 -22.00 3.25 -12.40
CA GLU A 129 -21.83 3.34 -13.85
C GLU A 129 -20.35 3.61 -14.22
N PRO A 130 -19.75 2.83 -15.15
CA PRO A 130 -18.32 2.87 -15.44
C PRO A 130 -17.77 4.26 -15.82
N VAL A 131 -18.55 5.04 -16.57
CA VAL A 131 -18.14 6.37 -17.05
C VAL A 131 -18.02 7.35 -15.87
N PHE A 132 -19.01 7.35 -14.99
CA PHE A 132 -19.00 8.18 -13.79
C PHE A 132 -17.97 7.70 -12.77
N PHE A 133 -17.80 6.37 -12.63
CA PHE A 133 -16.75 5.79 -11.78
C PHE A 133 -15.36 6.19 -12.21
N ARG A 134 -15.09 6.24 -13.52
CA ARG A 134 -13.80 6.70 -14.04
C ARG A 134 -13.48 8.12 -13.59
N ARG A 135 -14.42 9.05 -13.75
CA ARG A 135 -14.24 10.45 -13.38
C ARG A 135 -14.13 10.61 -11.86
N TRP A 136 -15.01 9.95 -11.11
CA TRP A 136 -14.97 9.93 -9.65
C TRP A 136 -13.64 9.41 -9.12
N LEU A 137 -13.13 8.29 -9.66
CA LEU A 137 -11.84 7.74 -9.26
C LEU A 137 -10.71 8.72 -9.56
N HIS A 138 -10.76 9.43 -10.69
CA HIS A 138 -9.77 10.46 -11.00
C HIS A 138 -9.83 11.64 -10.01
N GLU A 139 -11.02 12.15 -9.71
CA GLU A 139 -11.23 13.22 -8.73
C GLU A 139 -10.69 12.83 -7.34
N ARG A 140 -10.84 11.55 -6.93
CA ARG A 140 -10.22 11.04 -5.70
C ARG A 140 -8.70 11.15 -5.73
N PHE A 141 -8.08 10.88 -6.87
CA PHE A 141 -6.63 11.00 -7.04
C PHE A 141 -6.16 12.45 -7.11
N GLU A 142 -6.97 13.37 -7.64
CA GLU A 142 -6.69 14.82 -7.57
C GLU A 142 -6.67 15.33 -6.12
N ILE A 143 -7.57 14.83 -5.27
CA ILE A 143 -7.56 15.17 -3.84
C ILE A 143 -6.26 14.66 -3.20
N LYS A 144 -5.84 13.43 -3.50
CA LYS A 144 -4.56 12.88 -3.00
C LYS A 144 -3.36 13.68 -3.47
N ASP A 145 -3.36 14.07 -4.74
CA ASP A 145 -2.29 14.87 -5.33
C ASP A 145 -2.15 16.20 -4.57
N LYS A 146 -3.25 16.91 -4.32
CA LYS A 146 -3.27 18.14 -3.52
C LYS A 146 -2.82 17.93 -2.07
N LEU A 147 -3.23 16.82 -1.44
CA LEU A 147 -2.78 16.45 -0.10
C LEU A 147 -1.26 16.25 -0.06
N LEU A 148 -0.69 15.57 -1.06
CA LEU A 148 0.75 15.36 -1.16
C LEU A 148 1.50 16.64 -1.53
N THR A 149 0.96 17.49 -2.41
CA THR A 149 1.53 18.80 -2.72
C THR A 149 1.65 19.63 -1.44
N THR A 150 0.58 19.71 -0.65
CA THR A 150 0.59 20.45 0.63
C THR A 150 1.56 19.84 1.64
N PHE A 151 1.63 18.50 1.70
CA PHE A 151 2.51 17.79 2.63
C PHE A 151 4.01 18.04 2.33
N TYR A 152 4.35 18.12 1.04
CA TYR A 152 5.71 18.31 0.54
C TYR A 152 6.07 19.77 0.23
N ASP A 153 5.15 20.72 0.45
CA ASP A 153 5.36 22.13 0.18
C ASP A 153 6.46 22.72 1.10
N PRO A 154 7.52 23.33 0.55
CA PRO A 154 8.57 23.95 1.36
C PRO A 154 8.17 25.29 1.98
N GLU A 155 7.12 25.96 1.49
CA GLU A 155 6.83 27.37 1.86
C GLU A 155 6.06 27.53 3.18
N ASP A 156 5.31 26.52 3.62
CA ASP A 156 4.51 26.57 4.86
C ASP A 156 5.04 25.58 5.91
N PRO A 157 5.87 26.03 6.87
CA PRO A 157 6.45 25.16 7.90
C PRO A 157 5.42 24.60 8.90
N GLU A 158 4.23 25.18 9.01
CA GLU A 158 3.17 24.65 9.90
C GLU A 158 2.39 23.50 9.25
N LYS A 159 2.27 23.52 7.92
CA LYS A 159 1.58 22.47 7.14
C LYS A 159 2.52 21.37 6.63
N LYS A 160 3.83 21.64 6.58
CA LYS A 160 4.86 20.68 6.19
C LYS A 160 4.81 19.43 7.05
N GLY A 161 4.77 18.27 6.40
CA GLY A 161 4.79 16.98 7.10
C GLY A 161 3.52 16.65 7.88
N ARG A 162 2.38 17.31 7.61
CA ARG A 162 1.10 17.00 8.26
C ARG A 162 -0.02 16.86 7.23
N PHE A 163 -0.85 15.84 7.41
CA PHE A 163 -2.13 15.75 6.72
C PHE A 163 -3.20 16.58 7.47
N PRO A 164 -4.23 17.07 6.78
CA PRO A 164 -5.32 17.81 7.43
C PRO A 164 -6.10 16.90 8.39
N GLY A 165 -6.58 17.47 9.50
CA GLY A 165 -7.43 16.80 10.48
C GLY A 165 -6.73 16.41 11.79
N GLU A 166 -7.45 15.66 12.63
CA GLU A 166 -6.89 15.12 13.87
C GLU A 166 -5.88 14.01 13.55
N SER A 167 -4.69 14.11 14.15
CA SER A 167 -3.64 13.10 13.98
C SER A 167 -3.42 12.34 15.28
N GLN A 168 -3.37 11.01 15.17
CA GLN A 168 -2.91 10.16 16.26
C GLN A 168 -1.48 9.73 15.97
N THR A 169 -0.56 10.05 16.89
CA THR A 169 0.83 9.61 16.77
C THR A 169 1.02 8.32 17.56
N SER A 170 1.25 7.21 16.86
CA SER A 170 1.63 5.95 17.48
C SER A 170 3.14 5.74 17.37
N ASN A 171 3.83 5.65 18.51
CA ASN A 171 5.25 5.29 18.52
C ASN A 171 5.40 3.78 18.35
N LEU A 172 6.20 3.36 17.36
CA LEU A 172 6.60 1.96 17.19
C LEU A 172 7.63 1.60 18.27
N SER A 173 7.15 1.20 19.45
CA SER A 173 8.05 0.78 20.53
C SER A 173 8.72 -0.54 20.19
N LEU A 174 10.06 -0.57 20.27
CA LEU A 174 10.87 -1.78 20.09
C LEU A 174 10.46 -2.89 21.06
N THR A 175 9.92 -2.55 22.24
CA THR A 175 9.43 -3.56 23.19
C THR A 175 8.26 -4.40 22.67
N LYS A 176 7.50 -3.90 21.67
CA LYS A 176 6.41 -4.65 21.05
C LYS A 176 6.91 -5.61 19.96
N THR A 177 8.02 -5.30 19.30
CA THR A 177 8.58 -6.12 18.21
C THR A 177 9.69 -7.07 18.67
N LEU A 178 10.35 -6.77 19.81
CA LEU A 178 11.40 -7.60 20.39
C LEU A 178 10.95 -9.05 20.66
N PRO A 179 9.78 -9.31 21.29
CA PRO A 179 9.38 -10.68 21.62
C PRO A 179 9.20 -11.54 20.37
N SER A 180 8.54 -10.99 19.33
CA SER A 180 8.38 -11.69 18.05
C SER A 180 9.72 -11.94 17.36
N LEU A 181 10.64 -10.98 17.41
CA LEU A 181 11.97 -11.12 16.82
C LEU A 181 12.80 -12.18 17.56
N LEU A 182 12.72 -12.21 18.89
CA LEU A 182 13.44 -13.20 19.70
C LEU A 182 12.86 -14.62 19.53
N ILE A 183 11.54 -14.77 19.44
CA ILE A 183 10.91 -16.07 19.18
C ILE A 183 11.27 -16.56 17.79
N LEU A 184 11.09 -15.72 16.76
CA LEU A 184 11.40 -16.10 15.39
C LEU A 184 12.90 -16.35 15.20
N GLY A 185 13.74 -15.45 15.71
CA GLY A 185 15.20 -15.59 15.71
C GLY A 185 15.65 -16.83 16.47
N GLY A 186 15.08 -17.09 17.65
CA GLY A 186 15.37 -18.26 18.47
C GLY A 186 14.99 -19.58 17.80
N LEU A 187 13.94 -19.61 16.98
CA LEU A 187 13.56 -20.81 16.21
C LEU A 187 14.38 -20.96 14.92
N THR A 188 14.69 -19.86 14.25
CA THR A 188 15.32 -19.88 12.92
C THR A 188 16.85 -19.94 12.98
N LEU A 189 17.49 -19.26 13.94
CA LEU A 189 18.95 -19.22 14.04
C LEU A 189 19.58 -20.60 14.33
N PRO A 190 19.08 -21.44 15.25
CA PRO A 190 19.65 -22.77 15.49
C PRO A 190 19.52 -23.70 14.27
N MET A 191 18.40 -23.57 13.52
CA MET A 191 18.18 -24.30 12.28
C MET A 191 19.15 -23.85 11.18
N LEU A 192 19.50 -22.56 11.12
CA LEU A 192 20.47 -22.03 10.17
C LEU A 192 21.92 -22.29 10.58
N PHE A 193 22.25 -22.33 11.87
CA PHE A 193 23.62 -22.58 12.33
C PHE A 193 24.04 -24.05 12.21
N THR A 194 23.11 -25.01 12.31
CA THR A 194 23.40 -26.44 12.18
C THR A 194 23.50 -26.88 10.71
N GLU A 195 24.53 -27.66 10.36
CA GLU A 195 24.70 -28.19 8.99
C GLU A 195 23.50 -29.04 8.54
N SER A 196 22.93 -29.83 9.46
CA SER A 196 21.74 -30.62 9.22
C SER A 196 20.51 -29.76 8.93
N GLY A 197 20.36 -28.64 9.63
CA GLY A 197 19.25 -27.71 9.43
C GLY A 197 19.33 -26.96 8.11
N ARG A 198 20.55 -26.55 7.69
CA ARG A 198 20.77 -25.97 6.34
C ARG A 198 20.45 -26.96 5.22
N LYS A 199 20.90 -28.21 5.35
CA LYS A 199 20.58 -29.28 4.38
C LYS A 199 19.08 -29.55 4.33
N LEU A 200 18.42 -29.62 5.48
CA LEU A 200 16.98 -29.81 5.55
C LEU A 200 16.23 -28.65 4.89
N TYR A 201 16.62 -27.40 5.17
CA TYR A 201 15.99 -26.22 4.58
C TYR A 201 16.11 -26.19 3.04
N LEU A 202 17.33 -26.39 2.51
CA LEU A 202 17.58 -26.45 1.07
C LEU A 202 16.86 -27.61 0.40
N ASN A 203 16.89 -28.80 1.02
CA ASN A 203 16.19 -29.97 0.50
C ASN A 203 14.68 -29.74 0.49
N THR A 204 14.10 -29.14 1.53
CA THR A 204 12.66 -28.84 1.59
C THR A 204 12.26 -27.87 0.49
N TRP A 205 13.10 -26.88 0.19
CA TRP A 205 12.88 -25.94 -0.91
C TRP A 205 12.98 -26.64 -2.27
N LEU A 206 14.00 -27.48 -2.50
CA LEU A 206 14.17 -28.25 -3.73
C LEU A 206 13.02 -29.25 -3.97
N TYR A 207 12.68 -30.06 -2.95
CA TYR A 207 11.58 -31.02 -3.04
C TYR A 207 10.23 -30.31 -3.19
N GLY A 208 10.00 -29.20 -2.48
CA GLY A 208 8.79 -28.39 -2.62
C GLY A 208 8.63 -27.83 -4.03
N THR A 209 9.72 -27.38 -4.65
CA THR A 209 9.70 -26.85 -6.03
C THR A 209 9.46 -27.98 -7.05
N LEU A 210 10.11 -29.13 -6.88
CA LEU A 210 9.90 -30.32 -7.72
C LEU A 210 8.48 -30.85 -7.62
N ILE A 211 7.91 -30.95 -6.41
CA ILE A 211 6.52 -31.36 -6.19
C ILE A 211 5.58 -30.34 -6.82
N GLY A 212 5.85 -29.04 -6.70
CA GLY A 212 5.07 -27.99 -7.35
C GLY A 212 5.09 -28.11 -8.88
N TRP A 213 6.25 -28.38 -9.48
CA TRP A 213 6.38 -28.60 -10.92
C TRP A 213 5.62 -29.85 -11.39
N VAL A 214 5.74 -30.95 -10.65
CA VAL A 214 5.00 -32.19 -10.95
C VAL A 214 3.49 -31.96 -10.82
N TRP A 215 3.04 -31.27 -9.78
CA TRP A 215 1.62 -30.96 -9.57
C TRP A 215 1.06 -30.10 -10.72
N VAL A 216 1.78 -29.05 -11.13
CA VAL A 216 1.40 -28.20 -12.26
C VAL A 216 1.40 -28.97 -13.59
N SER A 217 2.28 -29.96 -13.76
CA SER A 217 2.30 -30.79 -14.97
C SER A 217 1.18 -31.84 -15.04
N VAL A 218 0.62 -32.23 -13.89
CA VAL A 218 -0.43 -33.26 -13.78
C VAL A 218 -1.83 -32.66 -13.69
N SER A 219 -1.98 -31.43 -13.19
CA SER A 219 -3.24 -30.66 -13.20
C SER A 219 -3.09 -29.42 -14.11
N PRO A 220 -3.35 -29.54 -15.42
CA PRO A 220 -3.35 -28.41 -16.35
C PRO A 220 -4.52 -27.43 -16.10
#